data_AF-A0A672ZYR9-F1
#
_entry.id   AF-A0A672ZYR9-F1
#
_cell.length_a   1.000
_cell.length_b   1.000
_cell.length_c   1.000
_cell.angle_alpha   90.00
_cell.angle_beta   90.00
_cell.angle_gamma   90.00
#
_symmetry.space_group_name_H-M   'P 1'
#
loop_
_entity.id
_entity.type
_entity.pdbx_description
1 polymer ?
#
loop_
_entity_poly.entity_id
_entity_poly.type
_entity_poly.pdbx_seq_one_letter_code
_entity_poly.pdbx_strand_id
1 'polypeptide(L)' 'MLKEYYNIKQEDSGLYTCKASNQFGEASCSAELVVFKESVTVSREQVTVVQKKGYKVAMTEQHRPVL' A
#
# COMPACT_ATOMS: atom_id res chain seq x y z
N MET A 1 -16.58 8.91 1.44
CA MET A 1 -16.68 7.84 2.47
C MET A 1 -15.40 7.02 2.39
N LEU A 2 -14.57 7.05 3.43
CA LEU A 2 -13.34 6.24 3.49
C LEU A 2 -13.76 4.79 3.83
N LYS A 3 -13.51 3.85 2.92
CA LYS A 3 -13.64 2.41 3.21
C LYS A 3 -12.32 1.97 3.85
N GLU A 4 -12.36 1.55 5.11
CA GLU A 4 -11.23 0.90 5.77
C GLU A 4 -11.25 -0.60 5.44
N TYR A 5 -10.14 -1.12 4.91
CA TYR A 5 -9.98 -2.54 4.56
C TYR A 5 -9.22 -3.25 5.69
N TYR A 6 -9.94 -3.93 6.59
CA TYR A 6 -9.37 -4.52 7.80
C TYR A 6 -8.65 -5.87 7.60
N ASN A 7 -8.68 -6.44 6.39
CA ASN A 7 -8.13 -7.77 6.09
C ASN A 7 -7.26 -7.77 4.83
N ILE A 8 -6.26 -6.89 4.81
CA ILE A 8 -5.28 -6.84 3.73
C ILE A 8 -4.49 -8.15 3.65
N LYS A 9 -4.40 -8.69 2.44
CA LYS A 9 -3.72 -9.92 2.06
C LYS A 9 -2.60 -9.63 1.05
N GLN A 10 -1.79 -10.64 0.77
CA GLN A 10 -0.71 -10.51 -0.21
C GLN A 10 -1.22 -10.21 -1.63
N GLU A 11 -2.40 -10.74 -1.98
CA GLU A 11 -3.10 -10.48 -3.26
C GLU A 11 -3.56 -9.01 -3.42
N ASP A 12 -3.62 -8.24 -2.33
CA ASP A 12 -3.91 -6.80 -2.38
C ASP A 12 -2.66 -5.95 -2.67
N SER A 13 -1.49 -6.57 -2.91
CA SER A 13 -0.28 -5.84 -3.30
C SER A 13 -0.42 -5.32 -4.73
N GLY A 14 -0.02 -4.08 -4.98
CA GLY A 14 -0.09 -3.48 -6.31
C GLY A 14 0.07 -1.96 -6.33
N LEU A 15 0.06 -1.39 -7.53
CA LEU A 15 0.09 0.05 -7.76
C LEU A 15 -1.33 0.61 -7.78
N TYR A 16 -1.68 1.39 -6.77
CA TYR A 16 -2.95 2.09 -6.68
C TYR A 16 -2.80 3.51 -7.20
N THR A 17 -3.68 3.96 -8.08
CA THR A 17 -3.64 5.32 -8.62
C THR A 17 -4.95 6.04 -8.36
N CYS A 18 -4.87 7.16 -7.66
CA CYS A 18 -5.93 8.15 -7.60
C CYS A 18 -5.74 9.14 -8.74
N LYS A 19 -6.83 9.43 -9.46
CA LYS A 19 -6.85 10.38 -10.58
C LYS A 19 -8.00 11.35 -10.38
N ALA A 20 -7.70 12.64 -10.42
CA ALA A 20 -8.65 13.73 -10.37
C ALA A 20 -8.51 14.56 -11.65
N SER A 21 -9.61 14.80 -12.35
CA SER A 21 -9.64 15.58 -13.59
C SER A 21 -10.72 16.63 -13.56
N ASN A 22 -10.41 17.82 -14.05
CA ASN A 22 -11.35 18.90 -14.31
C ASN A 22 -11.02 19.56 -15.66
N GLN A 23 -11.75 20.62 -16.03
CA GLN A 23 -11.54 21.33 -17.29
C GLN A 23 -10.16 22.00 -17.43
N PHE A 24 -9.42 22.16 -16.33
CA PHE A 24 -8.11 22.83 -16.31
C PHE A 24 -6.93 21.84 -16.35
N GLY A 25 -7.19 20.54 -16.18
CA GLY A 25 -6.12 19.55 -16.14
C GLY A 25 -6.45 18.29 -15.37
N GLU A 26 -5.41 17.51 -15.17
CA GLU A 26 -5.42 16.26 -14.45
C GLU A 26 -4.32 16.24 -13.39
N ALA A 27 -4.67 15.74 -12.21
CA ALA A 27 -3.72 15.39 -11.17
C ALA A 27 -3.85 13.89 -10.88
N SER A 28 -2.72 13.22 -10.69
CA SER A 28 -2.69 11.83 -10.26
C SER A 28 -1.70 11.64 -9.12
N CYS A 29 -2.06 10.75 -8.20
CA CYS A 29 -1.18 10.27 -7.15
C CYS A 29 -1.22 8.74 -7.16
N SER A 30 -0.06 8.12 -7.27
CA SER A 30 0.07 6.67 -7.23
C SER A 30 0.76 6.24 -5.95
N ALA A 31 0.37 5.09 -5.41
CA ALA A 31 0.97 4.46 -4.25
C ALA A 31 1.18 2.96 -4.54
N GLU A 32 2.42 2.50 -4.42
CA GLU A 32 2.74 1.07 -4.49
C GLU A 32 2.59 0.45 -3.10
N LEU A 33 1.69 -0.54 -2.96
CA LEU A 33 1.47 -1.31 -1.74
C LEU A 33 2.13 -2.68 -1.87
N VAL A 34 3.02 -3.01 -0.93
CA VAL A 34 3.64 -4.34 -0.83
C VAL A 34 3.30 -4.97 0.51
N VAL A 35 2.58 -6.09 0.49
CA VAL A 35 2.14 -6.83 1.69
C VAL A 35 2.94 -8.13 1.82
N PHE A 36 3.57 -8.34 2.98
CA PHE A 36 4.42 -9.51 3.22
C PHE A 36 4.23 -10.09 4.63
N LYS A 37 4.60 -11.36 4.79
CA LYS A 37 4.62 -12.04 6.10
C LYS A 37 6.01 -11.86 6.69
N GLU A 38 6.10 -11.32 7.89
CA GLU A 38 7.34 -11.32 8.67
C GLU A 38 7.38 -12.60 9.51
N SER A 39 8.38 -13.45 9.27
CA SER A 39 8.71 -14.57 10.14
C SER A 39 9.77 -14.12 11.13
N VAL A 40 9.38 -13.92 12.39
CA VAL A 40 10.33 -13.62 13.47
C VAL A 40 10.79 -14.95 14.09
N THR A 41 12.04 -15.32 13.86
CA THR A 41 12.66 -16.48 14.53
C THR A 41 13.21 -16.04 15.88
N VAL A 42 12.51 -16.36 16.97
CA VAL A 42 12.99 -16.11 18.34
C VAL A 42 13.73 -17.35 18.85
N SER A 43 15.01 -17.18 19.19
CA SER A 43 15.78 -18.12 20.04
C SER A 43 15.93 -17.46 21.42
N ARG A 44 15.85 -18.11 22.59
CA ARG A 44 15.98 -19.51 23.00
C ARG A 44 14.78 -19.94 23.88
N GLU A 45 14.40 -21.20 23.72
CA GLU A 45 13.57 -22.07 24.59
C GLU A 45 12.03 -22.01 24.61
N GLN A 46 11.33 -21.12 23.90
CA GLN A 46 9.90 -21.31 23.57
C GLN A 46 9.58 -20.74 22.18
N VAL A 47 9.50 -21.59 21.16
CA VAL A 47 9.19 -21.17 19.78
C VAL A 47 7.71 -20.81 19.68
N THR A 48 7.38 -19.52 19.80
CA THR A 48 6.11 -18.97 19.33
C THR A 48 6.33 -18.38 17.94
N VAL A 49 5.81 -19.05 16.90
CA VAL A 49 5.80 -18.48 15.55
C VAL A 49 4.77 -17.35 15.53
N VAL A 50 5.22 -16.11 15.77
CA VAL A 50 4.38 -14.93 15.58
C VAL A 50 4.42 -14.56 14.10
N GLN A 51 3.39 -14.93 13.34
CA GLN A 51 3.19 -14.41 11.98
C GLN A 51 2.70 -12.96 12.08
N LYS A 52 3.61 -12.00 11.92
CA LYS A 52 3.24 -10.59 11.82
C LYS A 52 3.05 -10.21 10.35
N LYS A 53 1.99 -9.47 10.04
CA LYS A 53 1.81 -8.86 8.72
C LYS A 53 2.60 -7.55 8.66
N GLY A 54 3.43 -7.38 7.64
CA GLY A 54 4.14 -6.14 7.33
C GLY A 54 3.66 -5.54 6.01
N TYR A 55 3.79 -4.21 5.87
CA TYR A 55 3.46 -3.50 4.63
C TYR A 55 4.46 -2.36 4.37
N LYS A 56 4.76 -2.12 3.09
CA LYS A 56 5.54 -0.97 2.59
C LYS A 56 4.70 -0.18 1.60
N VAL A 57 4.80 1.15 1.66
CA VAL A 57 4.09 2.08 0.78
C VAL A 57 5.07 3.08 0.19
N ALA A 58 5.05 3.27 -1.12
CA ALA A 58 5.83 4.30 -1.82
C ALA A 58 4.90 5.15 -2.69
N MET A 59 4.98 6.48 -2.60
CA MET A 59 4.05 7.41 -3.27
C MET A 59 4.73 8.23 -4.36
N THR A 60 3.99 8.53 -5.43
CA THR A 60 4.39 9.45 -6.50
C THR A 60 3.22 10.38 -6.86
N GLU A 61 3.53 11.60 -7.30
CA GLU A 61 2.55 12.61 -7.69
C GLU A 61 2.89 13.18 -9.06
N GLN A 62 1.87 13.42 -9.89
CA GLN A 62 2.00 13.99 -11.23
C GLN A 62 0.87 15.01 -11.48
N HIS A 63 1.21 16.11 -12.14
CA HIS A 63 0.26 17.14 -12.55
C HIS A 63 0.39 17.44 -14.04
N ARG A 64 -0.72 17.41 -14.78
CA ARG A 64 -0.80 17.71 -16.21
C ARG A 64 -1.84 18.80 -16.48
N PRO A 65 -1.42 20.07 -16.66
CA PRO A 65 -2.31 21.16 -17.05
C PRO A 65 -2.71 21.09 -18.53
N VAL A 66 -3.91 21.60 -18.86
CA VAL A 66 -4.39 21.83 -20.24
C VAL A 66 -4.09 23.31 -20.56
N LEU A 67 -2.98 23.57 -21.25
CA LEU A 67 -2.70 24.89 -21.83
C LEU A 67 -3.39 25.01 -23.20
#